data_AF-A0A0F8AZK7-F1
#
_entry.id   AF-A0A0F8AZK7-F1
#
_cell.length_a   1.000
_cell.length_b   1.000
_cell.length_c   1.000
_cell.angle_alpha   90.00
_cell.angle_beta   90.00
_cell.angle_gamma   90.00
#
_symmetry.space_group_name_H-M   'P 1'
#
loop_
_entity.id
_entity.type
_entity.pdbx_description
1 polymer ?
#
loop_
_entity_poly.entity_id
_entity_poly.type
_entity_poly.pdbx_seq_one_letter_code
_entity_poly.pdbx_strand_id
1 'polypeptide(L)'
;MAALHLADNDIEPKHPNKLGFADIYTSLAEGHNCHPDDVDCIVTEIANDPEKEKFTASMREGRSVGSKEEMTIIPGDKGWNEILRTKYYKYAALFNGKALDKVIVRTHERNLSDVTFDVDTFRFYFPAWDTRMPGGKTLKSADGTQIEDTMN
;
A
#
# COMPACT_ATOMS: atom_id res chain seq x y z
N MET A 1 -6.15 -22.44 -3.27
CA MET A 1 -7.24 -21.87 -2.45
C MET A 1 -6.70 -20.61 -1.79
N ALA A 2 -7.37 -19.48 -1.95
CA ALA A 2 -7.01 -18.26 -1.25
C ALA A 2 -7.85 -18.19 0.04
N ALA A 3 -7.20 -18.09 1.20
CA ALA A 3 -7.87 -17.86 2.47
C ALA A 3 -7.97 -16.35 2.70
N LEU A 4 -9.17 -15.84 2.95
CA LEU A 4 -9.40 -14.44 3.30
C LEU A 4 -9.55 -14.35 4.82
N HIS A 5 -8.57 -13.75 5.49
CA HIS A 5 -8.62 -13.48 6.93
C HIS A 5 -9.07 -12.03 7.14
N LEU A 6 -10.19 -11.84 7.84
CA LEU A 6 -10.74 -10.52 8.15
C LEU A 6 -10.51 -10.21 9.63
N ALA A 7 -9.85 -9.08 9.92
CA ALA A 7 -9.71 -8.54 11.26
C ALA A 7 -10.24 -7.10 11.27
N ASP A 8 -11.16 -6.81 12.21
CA ASP A 8 -11.69 -5.46 12.43
C ASP A 8 -11.18 -4.93 13.77
N ASN A 9 -10.08 -4.17 13.69
CA ASN A 9 -9.41 -3.63 14.86
C ASN A 9 -10.19 -2.49 15.53
N ASP A 10 -11.15 -1.86 14.85
CA ASP A 10 -11.92 -0.76 15.44
C ASP A 10 -13.09 -1.28 16.30
N ILE A 11 -13.63 -2.46 15.95
CA ILE A 11 -14.70 -3.14 16.70
C ILE A 11 -14.14 -3.97 17.87
N GLU A 12 -12.91 -4.49 17.77
CA GLU A 12 -12.32 -5.33 18.81
C GLU A 12 -12.20 -4.56 20.16
N PRO A 13 -12.71 -5.11 21.28
CA PRO A 13 -12.59 -4.47 22.59
C PRO A 13 -11.14 -4.23 22.98
N LYS A 14 -10.85 -3.14 23.69
CA LYS A 14 -9.51 -2.90 24.22
C LYS A 14 -9.13 -4.00 25.23
N HIS A 15 -8.04 -4.71 24.97
CA HIS A 15 -7.43 -5.65 25.91
C HIS A 15 -5.91 -5.63 25.78
N PRO A 16 -5.17 -6.13 26.80
CA PRO A 16 -3.70 -6.05 26.81
C PRO A 16 -3.01 -6.67 25.59
N ASN A 17 -3.63 -7.69 24.99
CA ASN A 17 -3.08 -8.43 23.85
C ASN A 17 -3.67 -7.98 22.49
N LYS A 18 -4.27 -6.79 22.43
CA LYS A 18 -4.91 -6.32 21.20
C LYS A 18 -3.82 -5.98 20.20
N LEU A 19 -3.84 -6.65 19.05
CA LEU A 19 -2.83 -6.45 18.02
C LEU A 19 -3.05 -5.10 17.33
N GLY A 20 -1.98 -4.33 17.19
CA GLY A 20 -1.99 -3.18 16.31
C GLY A 20 -2.15 -3.61 14.86
N PHE A 21 -2.54 -2.68 14.00
CA PHE A 21 -2.64 -2.96 12.56
C PHE A 21 -1.27 -3.39 11.98
N ALA A 22 -0.18 -2.85 12.52
CA ALA A 22 1.20 -3.28 12.25
C ALA A 22 1.45 -4.74 12.64
N ASP A 23 1.05 -5.15 13.85
CA ASP A 23 1.29 -6.49 14.36
C ASP A 23 0.50 -7.57 13.59
N ILE A 24 -0.75 -7.24 13.22
CA ILE A 24 -1.60 -8.10 12.38
C ILE A 24 -0.94 -8.35 11.03
N TYR A 25 -0.46 -7.28 10.39
CA TYR A 25 0.19 -7.38 9.10
C TYR A 25 1.49 -8.17 9.16
N THR A 26 2.37 -7.88 10.13
CA THR A 26 3.63 -8.61 10.32
C THR A 26 3.38 -10.10 10.51
N SER A 27 2.41 -10.45 11.37
CA SER A 27 2.05 -11.86 11.62
C SER A 27 1.54 -12.57 10.35
N LEU A 28 0.74 -11.87 9.52
CA LEU A 28 0.27 -12.42 8.25
C LEU A 28 1.43 -12.59 7.25
N ALA A 29 2.32 -11.60 7.15
CA ALA A 29 3.48 -11.64 6.26
C ALA A 29 4.41 -12.80 6.62
N GLU A 30 4.74 -12.97 7.91
CA GLU A 30 5.49 -14.10 8.44
C GLU A 30 4.83 -15.44 8.13
N GLY A 31 3.52 -15.57 8.37
CA GLY A 31 2.77 -16.79 8.06
C GLY A 31 2.78 -17.17 6.57
N HIS A 32 2.99 -16.19 5.68
CA HIS A 32 3.09 -16.39 4.24
C HIS A 32 4.54 -16.44 3.72
N ASN A 33 5.55 -16.44 4.60
CA ASN A 33 6.98 -16.34 4.23
C ASN A 33 7.27 -15.16 3.28
N CYS A 34 6.59 -14.03 3.50
CA CYS A 34 6.69 -12.82 2.71
C CYS A 34 7.30 -11.72 3.58
N HIS A 35 8.32 -11.01 3.08
CA HIS A 35 8.81 -9.82 3.76
C HIS A 35 7.91 -8.62 3.39
N PRO A 36 7.65 -7.66 4.29
CA PRO A 36 6.94 -6.43 3.94
C PRO A 36 7.50 -5.70 2.70
N ASP A 37 8.81 -5.80 2.48
CA ASP A 37 9.51 -5.24 1.31
C ASP A 37 9.18 -5.95 -0.02
N ASP A 38 8.68 -7.18 0.02
CA ASP A 38 8.23 -7.96 -1.14
C ASP A 38 6.84 -7.54 -1.61
N VAL A 39 6.12 -6.73 -0.83
CA VAL A 39 4.79 -6.26 -1.21
C VAL A 39 4.92 -5.14 -2.23
N ASP A 40 4.39 -5.36 -3.43
CA ASP A 40 4.42 -4.37 -4.51
C ASP A 40 3.14 -3.53 -4.58
N CYS A 41 2.07 -3.97 -3.92
CA CYS A 41 0.80 -3.28 -3.95
C CYS A 41 0.05 -3.43 -2.63
N ILE A 42 -0.43 -2.31 -2.10
CA ILE A 42 -1.36 -2.27 -0.97
C ILE A 42 -2.70 -1.72 -1.47
N VAL A 43 -3.76 -2.47 -1.25
CA VAL A 43 -5.12 -2.08 -1.62
C VAL A 43 -5.89 -1.69 -0.36
N THR A 44 -6.55 -0.54 -0.38
CA THR A 44 -7.42 -0.10 0.69
C THR A 44 -8.73 0.46 0.14
N GLU A 45 -9.83 0.13 0.82
CA GLU A 45 -11.15 0.62 0.47
C GLU A 45 -11.42 1.95 1.18
N ILE A 46 -11.95 2.88 0.40
CA ILE A 46 -12.50 4.14 0.88
C ILE A 46 -13.96 3.87 1.22
N ALA A 47 -14.17 3.15 2.32
CA ALA A 47 -15.50 2.86 2.84
C ALA A 47 -15.82 3.80 4.01
N ASN A 48 -17.06 4.32 4.04
CA ASN A 48 -17.54 5.22 5.08
C ASN A 48 -16.68 6.48 5.25
N ASP A 49 -16.20 7.05 4.14
CA ASP A 49 -15.40 8.28 4.14
C ASP A 49 -15.91 9.26 3.07
N PRO A 50 -17.04 9.95 3.35
CA PRO A 50 -17.69 10.82 2.36
C PRO A 50 -16.80 11.95 1.85
N GLU A 51 -15.86 12.42 2.67
CA GLU A 51 -14.90 13.44 2.27
C GLU A 51 -13.97 12.89 1.19
N LYS A 52 -13.48 11.66 1.37
CA LYS A 52 -12.58 11.02 0.40
C LYS A 52 -13.30 10.49 -0.83
N GLU A 53 -14.54 10.02 -0.70
CA GLU A 53 -15.42 9.70 -1.83
C GLU A 53 -15.72 10.96 -2.69
N LYS A 54 -15.95 12.11 -2.06
CA LYS A 54 -16.14 13.38 -2.80
C LYS A 54 -14.84 13.82 -3.48
N PHE A 55 -13.71 13.66 -2.81
CA PHE A 55 -12.39 13.95 -3.39
C PHE A 55 -12.11 13.10 -4.63
N THR A 56 -12.32 11.77 -4.57
CA THR A 56 -12.12 10.89 -5.73
C THR A 56 -13.06 11.25 -6.88
N ALA A 57 -14.35 11.54 -6.59
CA ALA A 57 -15.29 12.01 -7.60
C ALA A 57 -14.83 13.30 -8.31
N SER A 58 -14.39 14.29 -7.54
CA SER A 58 -13.88 15.56 -8.11
C SER A 58 -12.61 15.37 -8.96
N MET A 59 -11.77 14.41 -8.59
CA MET A 59 -10.57 14.06 -9.35
C MET A 59 -10.89 13.37 -10.67
N ARG A 60 -11.94 12.54 -10.70
CA ARG A 60 -12.44 11.90 -11.92
C ARG A 60 -13.02 12.93 -12.88
N GLU A 61 -13.87 13.83 -12.37
CA GLU A 61 -14.46 14.92 -13.13
C GLU A 61 -13.38 15.80 -13.77
N GLY A 62 -12.38 16.22 -12.99
CA GLY A 62 -11.27 17.03 -13.48
C GLY A 62 -10.38 16.35 -14.52
N ARG A 63 -10.47 15.03 -14.68
CA ARG A 63 -9.75 14.23 -15.69
C ARG A 63 -10.65 13.70 -16.79
N SER A 64 -11.95 14.00 -16.75
CA SER A 64 -12.96 13.46 -17.68
C SER A 64 -12.97 11.92 -17.73
N VAL A 65 -12.72 11.28 -16.59
CA VAL A 65 -12.76 9.82 -16.42
C VAL A 65 -14.13 9.42 -15.87
N GLY A 66 -14.69 8.33 -16.37
CA GLY A 66 -15.97 7.80 -15.90
C GLY A 66 -15.97 7.45 -14.41
N SER A 67 -17.16 7.39 -13.80
CA SER A 67 -17.32 7.10 -12.37
C SER A 67 -16.75 5.73 -11.97
N LYS A 68 -16.86 4.73 -12.87
CA LYS A 68 -16.36 3.36 -12.64
C LYS A 68 -15.04 3.05 -13.35
N GLU A 69 -14.53 3.97 -14.16
CA GLU A 69 -13.28 3.76 -14.90
C GLU A 69 -12.08 3.78 -13.96
N GLU A 70 -10.95 3.28 -14.41
CA GLU A 70 -9.72 3.33 -13.62
C GLU A 70 -9.02 4.69 -13.81
N MET A 71 -8.53 5.28 -12.72
CA MET A 71 -7.77 6.52 -12.76
C MET A 71 -6.39 6.29 -12.14
N THR A 72 -5.33 6.50 -12.91
CA THR A 72 -3.94 6.47 -12.42
C THR A 72 -3.50 7.88 -12.03
N ILE A 73 -2.77 7.97 -10.91
CA ILE A 73 -2.21 9.20 -10.37
C ILE A 73 -0.73 8.95 -10.07
N ILE A 74 0.14 9.77 -10.63
CA ILE A 74 1.60 9.69 -10.48
C ILE A 74 2.17 10.91 -9.76
N PRO A 75 3.43 10.86 -9.26
CA PRO A 75 4.09 12.02 -8.68
C PRO A 75 4.01 13.25 -9.58
N GLY A 76 3.54 14.36 -9.02
CA GLY A 76 3.34 15.63 -9.74
C GLY A 76 1.92 15.86 -10.25
N ASP A 77 1.09 14.82 -10.34
CA ASP A 77 -0.32 14.98 -10.72
C ASP A 77 -1.13 15.75 -9.67
N LYS A 78 -2.17 16.43 -10.15
CA LYS A 78 -3.17 17.04 -9.27
C LYS A 78 -3.80 15.98 -8.36
N GLY A 79 -3.77 16.21 -7.05
CA GLY A 79 -4.29 15.28 -6.04
C GLY A 79 -3.29 14.26 -5.51
N TRP A 80 -2.08 14.16 -6.09
CA TRP A 80 -1.00 13.32 -5.55
C TRP A 80 -0.70 13.65 -4.09
N ASN A 81 -0.36 14.91 -3.81
CA ASN A 81 -0.03 15.38 -2.46
C ASN A 81 -1.21 15.27 -1.48
N GLU A 82 -2.44 15.32 -1.99
CA GLU A 82 -3.63 15.15 -1.15
C GLU A 82 -3.81 13.69 -0.74
N ILE A 83 -3.61 12.75 -1.68
CA ILE A 83 -3.58 11.31 -1.38
C ILE A 83 -2.53 10.99 -0.32
N LEU A 84 -1.32 11.54 -0.45
CA LEU A 84 -0.24 11.33 0.52
C LEU A 84 -0.56 11.88 1.93
N ARG A 85 -1.56 12.74 2.07
CA ARG A 85 -2.01 13.26 3.38
C ARG A 85 -3.13 12.43 4.01
N THR A 86 -3.70 11.49 3.27
CA THR A 86 -4.82 10.66 3.75
C THR A 86 -4.37 9.63 4.80
N LYS A 87 -5.31 9.20 5.66
CA LYS A 87 -5.09 8.05 6.56
C LYS A 87 -4.74 6.78 5.79
N TYR A 88 -5.32 6.60 4.60
CA TYR A 88 -5.11 5.47 3.71
C TYR A 88 -3.65 5.32 3.29
N TYR A 89 -3.02 6.41 2.84
CA TYR A 89 -1.59 6.39 2.53
C TYR A 89 -0.74 6.19 3.77
N LYS A 90 -1.07 6.84 4.90
CA LYS A 90 -0.33 6.64 6.15
C LYS A 90 -0.30 5.17 6.55
N TYR A 91 -1.42 4.47 6.44
CA TYR A 91 -1.48 3.03 6.72
C TYR A 91 -0.68 2.22 5.71
N ALA A 92 -0.78 2.50 4.40
CA ALA A 92 0.04 1.83 3.41
C ALA A 92 1.55 2.02 3.65
N ALA A 93 1.97 3.23 4.01
CA ALA A 93 3.36 3.57 4.28
C ALA A 93 3.91 2.97 5.60
N LEU A 94 3.05 2.57 6.54
CA LEU A 94 3.49 1.82 7.73
C LEU A 94 4.01 0.43 7.38
N PHE A 95 3.48 -0.16 6.31
CA PHE A 95 3.82 -1.53 5.90
C PHE A 95 4.91 -1.59 4.85
N ASN A 96 5.13 -0.50 4.13
CA ASN A 96 6.04 -0.48 3.02
C ASN A 96 6.89 0.79 3.05
N GLY A 97 8.16 0.63 3.42
CA GLY A 97 9.12 1.73 3.47
C GLY A 97 9.57 2.20 2.09
N LYS A 98 9.16 1.51 1.01
CA LYS A 98 9.44 1.93 -0.35
C LYS A 98 8.72 3.27 -0.64
N ALA A 99 9.41 4.21 -1.28
CA ALA A 99 8.78 5.29 -2.03
C ALA A 99 7.71 4.77 -3.00
N LEU A 100 6.54 5.39 -2.96
CA LEU A 100 5.39 5.12 -3.80
C LEU A 100 5.65 5.54 -5.26
N ASP A 101 5.32 4.66 -6.22
CA ASP A 101 5.47 4.91 -7.66
C ASP A 101 4.20 5.54 -8.24
N LYS A 102 3.04 4.94 -7.96
CA LYS A 102 1.75 5.42 -8.45
C LYS A 102 0.62 4.99 -7.54
N VAL A 103 -0.52 5.69 -7.68
CA VAL A 103 -1.79 5.30 -7.07
C VAL A 103 -2.80 5.03 -8.17
N ILE A 104 -3.46 3.89 -8.10
CA ILE A 104 -4.60 3.59 -8.97
C ILE A 104 -5.87 3.70 -8.13
N VAL A 105 -6.81 4.52 -8.60
CA VAL A 105 -8.16 4.64 -8.05
C VAL A 105 -9.11 3.80 -8.90
N ARG A 106 -9.78 2.86 -8.26
CA ARG A 106 -10.75 1.99 -8.92
C ARG A 106 -12.01 1.88 -8.08
N THR A 107 -13.16 1.89 -8.75
CA THR A 107 -14.46 1.67 -8.14
C THR A 107 -14.86 0.22 -8.38
N HIS A 108 -15.34 -0.47 -7.36
CA HIS A 108 -15.92 -1.80 -7.49
C HIS A 108 -17.24 -1.90 -6.74
N GLU A 109 -18.10 -2.79 -7.21
CA GLU A 109 -19.37 -3.08 -6.56
C GLU A 109 -19.15 -4.00 -5.36
N ARG A 110 -19.70 -3.61 -4.22
CA ARG A 110 -19.82 -4.44 -3.03
C ARG A 110 -21.27 -4.85 -2.84
N ASN A 111 -21.46 -6.09 -2.43
CA ASN A 111 -22.74 -6.60 -1.97
C ASN A 111 -22.64 -6.80 -0.47
N LEU A 112 -23.48 -6.11 0.29
CA LEU A 112 -23.65 -6.34 1.71
C LEU A 112 -25.11 -6.66 1.97
N SER A 113 -25.37 -7.90 2.37
CA SER A 113 -26.71 -8.47 2.43
C SER A 113 -27.42 -8.31 1.07
N ASP A 114 -28.53 -7.55 1.02
CA ASP A 114 -29.35 -7.35 -0.19
C ASP A 114 -29.12 -5.98 -0.86
N VAL A 115 -28.04 -5.28 -0.49
CA VAL A 115 -27.71 -3.95 -1.04
C VAL A 115 -26.41 -4.02 -1.82
N THR A 116 -26.47 -3.59 -3.09
CA THR A 116 -25.31 -3.35 -3.94
C THR A 116 -24.95 -1.87 -3.90
N PHE A 117 -23.68 -1.57 -3.64
CA PHE A 117 -23.16 -0.20 -3.66
C PHE A 117 -21.74 -0.16 -4.21
N ASP A 118 -21.38 0.98 -4.79
CA ASP A 118 -20.04 1.22 -5.32
C ASP A 118 -19.10 1.67 -4.18
N VAL A 119 -17.89 1.13 -4.17
CA VAL A 119 -16.83 1.51 -3.22
C VAL A 119 -15.57 1.83 -4.01
N ASP A 120 -14.95 2.98 -3.69
CA ASP A 120 -13.66 3.35 -4.25
C ASP A 120 -12.52 2.66 -3.50
N THR A 121 -11.47 2.34 -4.25
CA THR A 121 -10.22 1.79 -3.72
C THR A 121 -9.05 2.66 -4.10
N PHE A 122 -8.11 2.80 -3.16
CA PHE A 122 -6.75 3.19 -3.47
C PHE A 122 -5.88 1.94 -3.55
N ARG A 123 -5.16 1.82 -4.66
CA ARG A 123 -4.11 0.82 -4.87
C ARG A 123 -2.78 1.53 -4.91
N PHE A 124 -2.02 1.42 -3.83
CA PHE A 124 -0.71 2.02 -3.67
C PHE A 124 0.36 1.09 -4.22
N TYR A 125 1.01 1.49 -5.30
CA TYR A 125 2.06 0.68 -5.92
C TYR A 125 3.44 1.11 -5.45
N PHE A 126 4.18 0.14 -4.95
CA PHE A 126 5.53 0.29 -4.45
C PHE A 126 6.48 -0.50 -5.36
N PRO A 127 7.40 0.17 -6.07
CA PRO A 127 8.25 -0.47 -7.05
C PRO A 127 9.22 -1.43 -6.36
N ALA A 128 9.43 -2.63 -6.92
CA ALA A 128 10.45 -3.56 -6.42
C ALA A 128 11.81 -2.87 -6.29
N TRP A 129 12.62 -3.22 -5.30
CA TRP A 129 13.92 -2.57 -5.04
C TRP A 129 14.82 -2.57 -6.29
N ASP A 130 14.71 -3.60 -7.14
CA ASP A 130 15.47 -3.76 -8.38
C ASP A 130 15.17 -2.69 -9.44
N THR A 131 14.03 -1.99 -9.33
CA THR A 131 13.59 -0.97 -10.29
C THR A 131 14.00 0.46 -9.90
N ARG A 132 14.65 0.65 -8.74
CA ARG A 132 15.11 1.95 -8.23
C ARG A 132 16.55 2.34 -8.60
N MET A 133 17.03 1.96 -9.78
CA MET A 133 18.29 2.55 -10.27
C MET A 133 18.04 3.73 -11.21
N PRO A 134 17.98 4.99 -10.74
CA PRO A 134 18.29 6.13 -11.57
C PRO A 134 19.83 6.23 -11.65
N GLY A 135 20.40 5.63 -12.69
CA GLY A 135 21.82 5.78 -13.04
C GLY A 135 22.71 4.63 -12.55
N GLY A 136 23.30 3.91 -13.49
CA GLY A 136 24.14 2.74 -13.23
C GLY A 136 25.36 3.05 -12.37
N LYS A 137 25.55 2.22 -11.34
CA LYS A 137 26.78 1.49 -11.04
C LYS A 137 26.47 0.54 -9.90
N THR A 138 26.56 -0.75 -10.20
CA THR A 138 26.62 -1.83 -9.21
C THR A 138 27.69 -1.46 -8.18
N LEU A 139 27.28 -1.19 -6.94
CA LEU A 139 28.20 -1.19 -5.81
C LEU A 139 28.71 -2.63 -5.70
N LYS A 140 29.95 -2.85 -6.15
CA LYS A 140 30.69 -4.05 -5.78
C LYS A 140 30.68 -4.11 -4.26
N SER A 141 30.10 -5.19 -3.73
CA SER A 141 30.26 -5.60 -2.35
C SER A 141 31.75 -5.64 -2.04
N ALA A 142 32.21 -4.69 -1.23
CA ALA A 142 33.53 -4.70 -0.62
C ALA A 142 33.31 -5.13 0.83
N ASP A 143 33.53 -6.41 1.10
CA ASP A 143 34.68 -6.87 1.90
C ASP A 143 34.37 -8.27 2.42
N GLY A 144 34.90 -9.25 1.68
CA GLY A 144 35.30 -10.51 2.31
C GLY A 144 36.63 -10.24 2.99
N THR A 145 36.63 -10.15 4.32
CA THR A 145 37.84 -10.20 5.14
C THR A 145 38.49 -11.57 4.93
N GLN A 146 39.53 -11.63 4.08
CA GLN A 146 40.53 -12.68 4.15
C GLN A 146 41.59 -12.24 5.16
N ILE A 147 41.63 -12.97 6.27
CA ILE A 147 42.76 -12.99 7.19
C ILE A 147 43.84 -13.81 6.50
N GLU A 148 44.97 -13.20 6.14
CA GLU A 148 46.19 -13.94 5.88
C GLU A 148 47.23 -13.59 6.94
N ASP A 149 47.51 -14.60 7.76
CA ASP A 149 48.70 -14.76 8.60
C ASP A 149 49.96 -14.60 7.75
N THR A 150 50.93 -13.81 8.22
CA THR A 150 52.34 -14.18 8.01
C THR A 150 53.21 -13.72 9.17
N MET A 151 53.91 -14.71 9.72
CA MET A 151 54.89 -14.67 10.79
C MET A 151 56.08 -13.74 10.49
N ASN A 152 56.63 -13.15 11.56
CA ASN A 152 58.07 -13.05 11.79
C ASN A 152 58.36 -13.04 13.29
#